data_AF-A0A2K9BX31-F1
#
_entry.id   AF-A0A2K9BX31-F1
#
_cell.length_a   1.000
_cell.length_b   1.000
_cell.length_c   1.000
_cell.angle_alpha   90.00
_cell.angle_beta   90.00
_cell.angle_gamma   90.00
#
_symmetry.space_group_name_H-M   'P 1'
#
loop_
_entity.id
_entity.type
_entity.pdbx_description
1 polymer ?
#
loop_
_entity_poly.entity_id
_entity_poly.type
_entity_poly.pdbx_seq_one_letter_code
_entity_poly.pdbx_strand_id
1 'polypeptide(L)'
;MEKNISCPPAEWERIVGHYSNPNKPGTPAYRLARFIQDDARASELVRQWIEDEAIKALNKGHDVAPELLTDICKRVSLEALTHRALGVSVKLIRAGVLYEKAKARYQASVDPHPSREDEERIWDGAIDRENARQQRLVDAGRIRNRTWLPYHDSTNSRPGANRAPVSSGGLDEWRLMFEPHKPVRFAPFDDMDEDHDRALADRTPVERFEVTADWCSGHGITLETIAAMSESELLAMGVDPQSVRDIASGHGLDGEAGRLDLVLHDTALSVELAERNPKSSATAILVRAGLSRRLADFALAFEKRMRDEGVSSPARMAREWEASRSRAMPDYHGYLRRVAGIVEAESARVLEHA
;
A
#
# COMPACT_ATOMS: atom_id res chain seq x y z
N MET A 1 -26.31 11.68 -14.70
CA MET A 1 -25.42 10.59 -14.25
C MET A 1 -25.07 9.75 -15.46
N GLU A 2 -24.02 10.13 -16.17
CA GLU A 2 -23.45 9.28 -17.21
C GLU A 2 -22.62 8.18 -16.52
N LYS A 3 -22.66 6.98 -17.09
CA LYS A 3 -22.14 5.76 -16.47
C LYS A 3 -20.61 5.78 -16.50
N ASN A 4 -19.95 5.80 -15.33
CA ASN A 4 -18.48 5.68 -15.16
C ASN A 4 -17.93 4.27 -15.48
N ILE A 5 -18.56 3.56 -16.42
CA ILE A 5 -18.08 2.28 -16.92
C ILE A 5 -17.85 2.47 -18.42
N SER A 6 -16.60 2.81 -18.77
CA SER A 6 -16.17 2.89 -20.17
C SER A 6 -15.81 1.54 -20.76
N CYS A 7 -15.58 0.49 -19.95
CA CYS A 7 -15.34 -0.86 -20.44
C CYS A 7 -16.59 -1.42 -21.16
N PRO A 8 -16.50 -1.76 -22.46
CA PRO A 8 -17.63 -2.35 -23.18
C PRO A 8 -18.05 -3.68 -22.55
N PRO A 9 -19.36 -4.00 -22.45
CA PRO A 9 -19.83 -5.24 -21.81
C PRO A 9 -19.21 -6.53 -22.37
N ALA A 10 -18.98 -6.60 -23.68
CA ALA A 10 -18.34 -7.74 -24.32
C ALA A 10 -16.85 -7.87 -23.93
N GLU A 11 -16.16 -6.75 -23.74
CA GLU A 11 -14.77 -6.73 -23.30
C GLU A 11 -14.64 -7.05 -21.82
N TRP A 12 -15.58 -6.56 -21.01
CA TRP A 12 -15.71 -6.92 -19.60
C TRP A 12 -15.80 -8.44 -19.41
N GLU A 13 -16.78 -9.08 -20.06
CA GLU A 13 -16.97 -10.54 -19.97
C GLU A 13 -15.76 -11.32 -20.49
N ARG A 14 -15.08 -10.81 -21.54
CA ARG A 14 -13.86 -11.42 -22.05
C ARG A 14 -12.71 -11.38 -21.02
N ILE A 15 -12.52 -10.25 -20.34
CA ILE A 15 -11.46 -10.06 -19.34
C ILE A 15 -11.79 -10.88 -18.08
N VAL A 16 -12.97 -10.67 -17.51
CA VAL A 16 -13.40 -11.39 -16.30
C VAL A 16 -13.42 -12.89 -16.55
N GLY A 17 -14.01 -13.33 -17.67
CA GLY A 17 -14.05 -14.74 -18.04
C GLY A 17 -12.68 -15.38 -18.26
N HIS A 18 -11.65 -14.61 -18.63
CA HIS A 18 -10.28 -15.10 -18.68
C HIS A 18 -9.73 -15.37 -17.28
N TYR A 19 -9.81 -14.38 -16.38
CA TYR A 19 -9.17 -14.45 -15.06
C TYR A 19 -9.95 -15.29 -14.05
N SER A 20 -11.26 -15.43 -14.24
CA SER A 20 -12.11 -16.32 -13.46
C SER A 20 -12.14 -17.76 -13.99
N ASN A 21 -11.36 -18.11 -15.01
CA ASN A 21 -11.36 -19.47 -15.57
C ASN A 21 -10.46 -20.42 -14.75
N PRO A 22 -11.02 -21.44 -14.08
CA PRO A 22 -10.26 -22.39 -13.25
C PRO A 22 -9.46 -23.41 -14.08
N ASN A 23 -9.73 -23.53 -15.38
CA ASN A 23 -9.03 -24.45 -16.28
C ASN A 23 -7.84 -23.82 -16.99
N LYS A 24 -7.59 -22.53 -16.78
CA LYS A 24 -6.52 -21.79 -17.46
C LYS A 24 -5.32 -21.59 -16.52
N PRO A 25 -4.17 -22.23 -16.78
CA PRO A 25 -2.99 -22.09 -15.93
C PRO A 25 -2.58 -20.62 -15.72
N GLY A 26 -2.20 -20.29 -14.49
CA GLY A 26 -1.72 -18.96 -14.10
C GLY A 26 -2.82 -17.96 -13.72
N THR A 27 -4.10 -18.26 -13.94
CA THR A 27 -5.19 -17.36 -13.50
C THR A 27 -5.42 -17.45 -11.99
N PRO A 28 -5.98 -16.41 -11.35
CA PRO A 28 -6.40 -16.47 -9.96
C PRO A 28 -7.36 -17.63 -9.68
N ALA A 29 -8.35 -17.85 -10.56
CA ALA A 29 -9.30 -18.96 -10.40
C ALA A 29 -8.63 -20.32 -10.52
N TYR A 30 -7.65 -20.50 -11.42
CA TYR A 30 -6.90 -21.75 -11.52
C TYR A 30 -6.12 -22.02 -10.23
N ARG A 31 -5.41 -21.01 -9.71
CA ARG A 31 -4.64 -21.14 -8.45
C ARG A 31 -5.56 -21.44 -7.27
N LEU A 32 -6.69 -20.73 -7.16
CA LEU A 32 -7.68 -20.96 -6.11
C LEU A 32 -8.35 -22.33 -6.24
N ALA A 33 -8.71 -22.75 -7.44
CA ALA A 33 -9.36 -24.04 -7.70
C ALA A 33 -8.48 -25.22 -7.29
N ARG A 34 -7.17 -25.15 -7.54
CA ARG A 34 -6.22 -26.16 -7.04
C ARG A 34 -6.07 -26.11 -5.53
N PHE A 35 -6.35 -24.97 -4.91
CA PHE A 35 -6.32 -24.83 -3.47
C PHE A 35 -7.59 -25.36 -2.79
N ILE A 36 -8.79 -24.98 -3.25
CA ILE A 36 -10.05 -25.42 -2.62
C ILE A 36 -10.62 -26.71 -3.23
N GLN A 37 -10.04 -27.18 -4.34
CA GLN A 37 -10.46 -28.36 -5.13
C GLN A 37 -11.91 -28.26 -5.61
N ASP A 38 -12.35 -27.04 -5.91
CA ASP A 38 -13.68 -26.72 -6.43
C ASP A 38 -13.56 -25.63 -7.50
N ASP A 39 -13.57 -26.06 -8.76
CA ASP A 39 -13.45 -25.19 -9.93
C ASP A 39 -14.61 -24.19 -10.03
N ALA A 40 -15.84 -24.65 -9.75
CA ALA A 40 -17.04 -23.83 -9.85
C ALA A 40 -17.03 -22.73 -8.78
N ARG A 41 -16.73 -23.11 -7.54
CA ARG A 41 -16.64 -22.17 -6.42
C ARG A 41 -15.48 -21.19 -6.58
N ALA A 42 -14.34 -21.64 -7.09
CA ALA A 42 -13.19 -20.77 -7.34
C ALA A 42 -13.50 -19.71 -8.41
N SER A 43 -14.16 -20.11 -9.50
CA SER A 43 -14.62 -19.19 -10.55
C SER A 43 -15.59 -18.14 -9.98
N GLU A 44 -16.62 -18.58 -9.25
CA GLU A 44 -17.62 -17.71 -8.63
C GLU A 44 -16.97 -16.67 -7.69
N LEU A 45 -16.10 -17.13 -6.78
CA LEU A 45 -15.43 -16.26 -5.81
C LEU A 45 -14.54 -15.21 -6.48
N VAL A 46 -13.82 -15.59 -7.54
CA VAL A 46 -12.99 -14.65 -8.30
C VAL A 46 -13.84 -13.62 -9.04
N ARG A 47 -14.96 -14.03 -9.68
CA ARG A 47 -15.88 -13.10 -10.33
C ARG A 47 -16.46 -12.10 -9.32
N GLN A 48 -16.97 -12.59 -8.20
CA GLN A 48 -17.53 -11.75 -7.15
C GLN A 48 -16.51 -10.76 -6.59
N TRP A 49 -15.25 -11.17 -6.41
CA TRP A 49 -14.19 -10.25 -5.98
C TRP A 49 -13.90 -9.17 -7.00
N ILE A 50 -13.84 -9.51 -8.30
CA ILE A 50 -13.62 -8.53 -9.35
C ILE A 50 -14.78 -7.52 -9.39
N GLU A 51 -16.02 -8.00 -9.25
CA GLU A 51 -17.21 -7.15 -9.17
C GLU A 51 -17.18 -6.23 -7.94
N ASP A 52 -16.89 -6.76 -6.75
CA ASP A 52 -16.74 -5.99 -5.51
C ASP A 52 -15.69 -4.87 -5.67
N GLU A 53 -14.52 -5.19 -6.21
CA GLU A 53 -13.43 -4.23 -6.39
C GLU A 53 -13.72 -3.21 -7.49
N ALA A 54 -14.41 -3.59 -8.56
CA ALA A 54 -14.85 -2.65 -9.58
C ALA A 54 -15.93 -1.69 -9.05
N ILE A 55 -16.89 -2.18 -8.25
CA ILE A 55 -17.88 -1.33 -7.57
C ILE A 55 -17.18 -0.36 -6.62
N LYS A 56 -16.17 -0.82 -5.86
CA LYS A 56 -15.35 0.07 -5.02
C LYS A 56 -14.62 1.12 -5.85
N ALA A 57 -14.08 0.75 -7.01
CA ALA A 57 -13.42 1.70 -7.90
C ALA A 57 -14.41 2.77 -8.39
N LEU A 58 -15.61 2.36 -8.81
CA LEU A 58 -16.69 3.27 -9.22
C LEU A 58 -17.12 4.21 -8.09
N ASN A 59 -17.27 3.69 -6.87
CA ASN A 59 -17.65 4.48 -5.69
C ASN A 59 -16.56 5.49 -5.29
N LYS A 60 -15.30 5.24 -5.68
CA LYS A 60 -14.18 6.17 -5.54
C LYS A 60 -14.07 7.16 -6.70
N GLY A 61 -15.02 7.15 -7.63
CA GLY A 61 -15.04 8.02 -8.81
C GLY A 61 -14.12 7.58 -9.94
N HIS A 62 -13.52 6.38 -9.87
CA HIS A 62 -12.70 5.87 -10.96
C HIS A 62 -13.59 5.32 -12.09
N ASP A 63 -13.19 5.61 -13.33
CA ASP A 63 -13.76 4.97 -14.51
C ASP A 63 -13.19 3.56 -14.67
N VAL A 64 -14.07 2.57 -14.78
CA VAL A 64 -13.64 1.17 -14.95
C VAL A 64 -13.48 0.88 -16.45
N ALA A 65 -12.33 1.31 -16.96
CA ALA A 65 -11.84 0.97 -18.30
C ALA A 65 -11.24 -0.46 -18.33
N PRO A 66 -11.05 -1.08 -19.52
CA PRO A 66 -10.47 -2.42 -19.66
C PRO A 66 -9.11 -2.61 -18.96
N GLU A 67 -8.28 -1.57 -18.92
CA GLU A 67 -6.97 -1.59 -18.28
C GLU A 67 -7.10 -1.72 -16.75
N LEU A 68 -7.96 -0.91 -16.14
CA LEU A 68 -8.22 -0.96 -14.71
C LEU A 68 -8.88 -2.30 -14.32
N LEU A 69 -9.82 -2.79 -15.13
CA LEU A 69 -10.43 -4.09 -14.91
C LEU A 69 -9.39 -5.21 -14.96
N THR A 70 -8.45 -5.15 -15.90
CA THR A 70 -7.34 -6.12 -16.00
C THR A 70 -6.44 -6.06 -14.76
N ASP A 71 -6.15 -4.86 -14.27
CA ASP A 71 -5.34 -4.68 -13.06
C ASP A 71 -6.05 -5.18 -11.80
N ILE A 72 -7.36 -4.96 -11.67
CA ILE A 72 -8.20 -5.57 -10.62
C ILE A 72 -8.08 -7.10 -10.68
N CYS A 73 -8.23 -7.68 -11.88
CA CYS A 73 -8.13 -9.12 -12.09
C CYS A 73 -6.75 -9.70 -11.72
N LYS A 74 -5.67 -8.97 -11.99
CA LYS A 74 -4.30 -9.41 -11.63
C LYS A 74 -4.04 -9.35 -10.13
N ARG A 75 -4.67 -8.42 -9.42
CA ARG A 75 -4.47 -8.16 -7.98
C ARG A 75 -5.43 -8.92 -7.07
N VAL A 76 -6.08 -9.97 -7.58
CA VAL A 76 -6.98 -10.82 -6.80
C VAL A 76 -6.23 -11.47 -5.64
N SER A 77 -6.66 -11.19 -4.41
CA SER A 77 -6.04 -11.75 -3.20
C SER A 77 -6.54 -13.17 -2.96
N LEU A 78 -5.71 -14.16 -3.29
CA LEU A 78 -6.01 -15.57 -3.02
C LEU A 78 -6.22 -15.84 -1.53
N GLU A 79 -5.46 -15.18 -0.64
CA GLU A 79 -5.65 -15.30 0.81
C GLU A 79 -7.06 -14.85 1.26
N ALA A 80 -7.54 -13.73 0.73
CA ALA A 80 -8.86 -13.20 1.07
C ALA A 80 -9.97 -14.10 0.51
N LEU A 81 -9.79 -14.61 -0.72
CA LEU A 81 -10.73 -15.55 -1.33
C LEU A 81 -10.78 -16.89 -0.60
N THR A 82 -9.63 -17.41 -0.19
CA THR A 82 -9.57 -18.64 0.61
C THR A 82 -10.22 -18.46 1.98
N HIS A 83 -10.01 -17.31 2.64
CA HIS A 83 -10.72 -16.98 3.87
C HIS A 83 -12.24 -16.97 3.66
N ARG A 84 -12.73 -16.33 2.59
CA ARG A 84 -14.16 -16.32 2.22
C ARG A 84 -14.70 -17.72 1.89
N ALA A 85 -13.89 -18.57 1.25
CA ALA A 85 -14.29 -19.91 0.83
C ALA A 85 -14.39 -20.88 2.01
N LEU A 86 -13.41 -20.83 2.92
CA LEU A 86 -13.20 -21.84 3.93
C LEU A 86 -13.57 -21.38 5.36
N GLY A 87 -13.81 -20.09 5.56
CA GLY A 87 -14.12 -19.52 6.88
C GLY A 87 -12.95 -19.52 7.87
N VAL A 88 -11.73 -19.77 7.40
CA VAL A 88 -10.53 -19.91 8.24
C VAL A 88 -9.70 -18.64 8.27
N SER A 89 -8.98 -18.40 9.36
CA SER A 89 -8.12 -17.21 9.49
C SER A 89 -7.01 -17.17 8.43
N VAL A 90 -6.74 -15.99 7.87
CA VAL A 90 -5.58 -15.77 6.97
C VAL A 90 -4.25 -16.16 7.64
N LYS A 91 -4.15 -16.02 8.96
CA LYS A 91 -2.96 -16.45 9.70
C LYS A 91 -2.79 -17.97 9.69
N LEU A 92 -3.88 -18.72 9.79
CA LEU A 92 -3.86 -20.19 9.70
C LEU A 92 -3.49 -20.64 8.30
N ILE A 93 -4.02 -19.98 7.26
CA ILE A 93 -3.67 -20.27 5.86
C ILE A 93 -2.17 -20.10 5.65
N ARG A 94 -1.60 -18.94 6.04
CA ARG A 94 -0.16 -18.67 5.91
C ARG A 94 0.70 -19.67 6.66
N ALA A 95 0.33 -20.00 7.90
CA ALA A 95 1.03 -20.99 8.71
C ALA A 95 1.00 -22.38 8.05
N GLY A 96 -0.18 -22.79 7.56
CA GLY A 96 -0.38 -24.03 6.83
C GLY A 96 0.47 -24.13 5.56
N VAL A 97 0.54 -23.08 4.74
CA VAL A 97 1.41 -23.07 3.53
C VAL A 97 2.88 -23.29 3.88
N LEU A 98 3.38 -22.60 4.90
CA LEU A 98 4.76 -22.74 5.36
C LEU A 98 5.04 -24.16 5.88
N TYR A 99 4.08 -24.72 6.62
CA TYR A 99 4.11 -26.08 7.11
C TYR A 99 4.15 -27.10 5.96
N GLU A 100 3.24 -27.04 4.99
CA GLU A 100 3.20 -28.01 3.88
C GLU A 100 4.50 -28.00 3.05
N LYS A 101 5.08 -26.81 2.80
CA LYS A 101 6.38 -26.68 2.13
C LYS A 101 7.53 -27.26 2.96
N ALA A 102 7.50 -27.07 4.28
CA ALA A 102 8.49 -27.64 5.19
C ALA A 102 8.33 -29.17 5.32
N LYS A 103 7.10 -29.66 5.40
CA LYS A 103 6.75 -31.07 5.46
C LYS A 103 7.17 -31.82 4.20
N ALA A 104 6.88 -31.28 3.02
CA ALA A 104 7.33 -31.88 1.76
C ALA A 104 8.86 -32.01 1.69
N ARG A 105 9.61 -31.01 2.17
CA ARG A 105 11.08 -31.07 2.26
C ARG A 105 11.55 -32.12 3.27
N TYR A 106 10.90 -32.20 4.44
CA TYR A 106 11.20 -33.21 5.45
C TYR A 106 10.94 -34.62 4.92
N GLN A 107 9.81 -34.83 4.23
CA GLN A 107 9.45 -36.10 3.62
C GLN A 107 10.42 -36.55 2.53
N ALA A 108 10.93 -35.60 1.75
CA ALA A 108 11.91 -35.89 0.72
C ALA A 108 13.31 -36.21 1.26
N SER A 109 13.67 -35.77 2.47
CA SER A 109 15.05 -35.81 2.96
C SER A 109 15.29 -36.55 4.28
N VAL A 110 14.23 -36.81 5.06
CA VAL A 110 14.34 -37.39 6.41
C VAL A 110 13.42 -38.59 6.55
N ASP A 111 12.10 -38.39 6.55
CA ASP A 111 11.13 -39.47 6.72
C ASP A 111 9.89 -39.22 5.87
N PRO A 112 9.56 -40.10 4.89
CA PRO A 112 8.38 -39.96 4.05
C PRO A 112 7.05 -39.94 4.84
N HIS A 113 7.02 -40.48 6.06
CA HIS A 113 5.83 -40.58 6.90
C HIS A 113 6.10 -39.98 8.30
N PRO A 114 6.20 -38.65 8.43
CA PRO A 114 6.49 -37.99 9.71
C PRO A 114 5.47 -38.40 10.78
N SER A 115 5.97 -38.65 11.99
CA SER A 115 5.12 -38.86 13.16
C SER A 115 4.40 -37.56 13.54
N ARG A 116 3.39 -37.64 14.43
CA ARG A 116 2.70 -36.43 14.94
C ARG A 116 3.67 -35.43 15.57
N GLU A 117 4.60 -35.91 16.39
CA GLU A 117 5.63 -35.06 17.01
C GLU A 117 6.56 -34.42 15.96
N ASP A 118 6.83 -35.12 14.85
CA ASP A 118 7.57 -34.55 13.74
C ASP A 118 6.77 -33.44 13.05
N GLU A 119 5.48 -33.64 12.80
CA GLU A 119 4.61 -32.63 12.19
C GLU A 119 4.51 -31.37 13.04
N GLU A 120 4.35 -31.50 14.36
CA GLU A 120 4.33 -30.39 15.31
C GLU A 120 5.65 -29.61 15.27
N ARG A 121 6.80 -30.32 15.27
CA ARG A 121 8.12 -29.69 15.12
C ARG A 121 8.34 -29.04 13.76
N ILE A 122 7.83 -29.64 12.69
CA ILE A 122 7.91 -29.09 11.32
C ILE A 122 7.11 -27.79 11.24
N TRP A 123 5.90 -27.77 11.81
CA TRP A 123 5.05 -26.58 11.88
C TRP A 123 5.76 -25.46 12.64
N ASP A 124 6.12 -25.69 13.90
CA ASP A 124 6.75 -24.67 14.74
C ASP A 124 8.07 -24.20 14.15
N GLY A 125 8.88 -25.13 13.63
CA GLY A 125 10.14 -24.81 12.96
C GLY A 125 9.96 -24.03 11.65
N ALA A 126 8.82 -24.18 10.96
CA ALA A 126 8.49 -23.32 9.81
C ALA A 126 8.11 -21.90 10.25
N ILE A 127 7.32 -21.77 11.32
CA ILE A 127 6.96 -20.48 11.91
C ILE A 127 8.18 -19.73 12.44
N ASP A 128 9.09 -20.42 13.13
CA ASP A 128 10.32 -19.81 13.65
C ASP A 128 11.24 -19.33 12.54
N ARG A 129 11.38 -20.10 11.45
CA ARG A 129 12.13 -19.67 10.26
C ARG A 129 11.52 -18.45 9.60
N GLU A 130 10.19 -18.39 9.48
CA GLU A 130 9.52 -17.22 8.92
C GLU A 130 9.63 -16.02 9.86
N ASN A 131 9.55 -16.23 11.17
CA ASN A 131 9.79 -15.18 12.16
C ASN A 131 11.21 -14.61 12.06
N ALA A 132 12.23 -15.47 11.90
CA ALA A 132 13.59 -15.04 11.68
C ALA A 132 13.76 -14.31 10.33
N ARG A 133 13.10 -14.79 9.26
CA ARG A 133 13.08 -14.11 7.96
C ARG A 133 12.46 -12.71 8.07
N GLN A 134 11.28 -12.60 8.68
CA GLN A 134 10.60 -11.33 8.90
C GLN A 134 11.44 -10.38 9.77
N GLN A 135 12.14 -10.88 10.80
CA GLN A 135 13.04 -10.05 11.59
C GLN A 135 14.17 -9.47 10.73
N ARG A 136 14.82 -10.28 9.89
CA ARG A 136 15.84 -9.78 8.94
C ARG A 136 15.29 -8.73 7.98
N LEU A 137 14.04 -8.89 7.53
CA LEU A 137 13.38 -7.92 6.65
C LEU A 137 13.05 -6.60 7.39
N VAL A 138 12.67 -6.67 8.66
CA VAL A 138 12.48 -5.50 9.52
C VAL A 138 13.81 -4.78 9.77
N ASP A 139 14.85 -5.53 10.13
CA ASP A 139 16.19 -4.99 10.38
C ASP A 139 16.77 -4.32 9.12
N ALA A 140 16.43 -4.85 7.94
CA ALA A 140 16.79 -4.28 6.65
C ALA A 140 15.85 -3.17 6.17
N GLY A 141 14.85 -2.76 6.96
CA GLY A 141 13.89 -1.71 6.63
C GLY A 141 12.92 -2.04 5.49
N ARG A 142 12.82 -3.31 5.07
CA ARG A 142 11.98 -3.74 3.94
C ARG A 142 10.51 -3.92 4.34
N ILE A 143 10.26 -4.31 5.59
CA ILE A 143 8.90 -4.42 6.13
C ILE A 143 8.80 -3.69 7.46
N ARG A 144 7.72 -2.94 7.68
CA ARG A 144 7.50 -2.20 8.93
C ARG A 144 6.91 -3.05 10.05
N ASN A 145 6.17 -4.10 9.70
CA ASN A 145 5.37 -4.87 10.64
C ASN A 145 5.55 -6.37 10.43
N ARG A 146 5.72 -7.10 11.54
CA ARG A 146 5.76 -8.55 11.55
C ARG A 146 4.35 -9.12 11.69
N THR A 147 4.07 -10.17 10.94
CA THR A 147 2.90 -11.01 11.12
C THR A 147 3.29 -12.21 11.97
N TRP A 148 2.77 -12.25 13.19
CA TRP A 148 2.91 -13.39 14.08
C TRP A 148 1.88 -14.45 13.75
N LEU A 149 2.37 -15.64 13.40
CA LEU A 149 1.58 -16.82 13.04
C LEU A 149 1.41 -17.75 14.26
N PRO A 150 0.35 -18.56 14.32
CA PRO A 150 0.14 -19.51 15.42
C PRO A 150 1.15 -20.66 15.37
N TYR A 151 1.60 -21.11 16.55
CA TYR A 151 2.25 -22.41 16.72
C TYR A 151 1.24 -23.56 16.60
N HIS A 152 1.72 -24.79 16.56
CA HIS A 152 0.90 -25.98 16.37
C HIS A 152 -0.20 -26.12 17.45
N ASP A 153 0.09 -25.70 18.68
CA ASP A 153 -0.78 -25.74 19.87
C ASP A 153 -1.74 -24.55 19.97
N SER A 154 -1.95 -23.83 18.87
CA SER A 154 -2.79 -22.63 18.79
C SER A 154 -2.30 -21.48 19.68
N THR A 155 -1.02 -21.45 20.07
CA THR A 155 -0.42 -20.34 20.83
C THR A 155 0.26 -19.32 19.93
N ASN A 156 0.43 -18.09 20.44
CA ASN A 156 1.05 -17.00 19.70
C ASN A 156 2.58 -17.14 19.65
N SER A 157 3.18 -17.00 18.46
CA SER A 157 4.64 -16.96 18.29
C SER A 157 5.31 -15.62 18.66
N ARG A 158 4.55 -14.61 19.07
CA ARG A 158 5.07 -13.30 19.50
C ARG A 158 5.88 -13.42 20.81
N PRO A 159 7.14 -12.95 20.86
CA PRO A 159 7.93 -12.84 22.07
C PRO A 159 7.20 -12.02 23.15
N GLY A 160 7.19 -12.52 24.38
CA GLY A 160 6.55 -11.87 25.53
C GLY A 160 5.02 -12.05 25.61
N ALA A 161 4.39 -12.75 24.65
CA ALA A 161 2.96 -13.05 24.72
C ALA A 161 2.62 -14.25 25.63
N ASN A 162 3.59 -14.81 26.37
CA ASN A 162 3.43 -15.96 27.28
C ASN A 162 2.63 -17.14 26.69
N ARG A 163 2.86 -17.48 25.41
CA ARG A 163 2.09 -18.50 24.69
C ARG A 163 0.57 -18.30 24.82
N ALA A 164 0.11 -17.06 24.83
CA ALA A 164 -1.32 -16.76 24.85
C ALA A 164 -2.02 -17.49 23.67
N PRO A 165 -3.15 -18.16 23.93
CA PRO A 165 -3.94 -18.78 22.86
C PRO A 165 -4.37 -17.74 21.84
N VAL A 166 -4.41 -18.13 20.57
CA VAL A 166 -4.93 -17.30 19.48
C VAL A 166 -6.15 -17.95 18.85
N SER A 167 -7.18 -17.15 18.57
CA SER A 167 -8.42 -17.60 17.92
C SER A 167 -8.24 -18.03 16.45
N SER A 168 -7.02 -17.97 15.93
CA SER A 168 -6.72 -18.37 14.56
C SER A 168 -6.58 -19.88 14.36
N GLY A 169 -6.47 -20.68 15.43
CA GLY A 169 -6.21 -22.12 15.36
C GLY A 169 -4.73 -22.48 15.15
N GLY A 170 -4.44 -23.78 15.02
CA GLY A 170 -3.11 -24.37 14.92
C GLY A 170 -3.08 -25.60 14.01
N LEU A 171 -2.20 -26.56 14.29
CA LEU A 171 -1.97 -27.72 13.40
C LEU A 171 -3.21 -28.62 13.32
N ASP A 172 -3.93 -28.83 14.43
CA ASP A 172 -5.12 -29.67 14.46
C ASP A 172 -6.26 -29.03 13.65
N GLU A 173 -6.50 -27.72 13.79
CA GLU A 173 -7.47 -26.98 12.96
C GLU A 173 -7.09 -26.99 11.48
N TRP A 174 -5.79 -26.93 11.15
CA TRP A 174 -5.32 -27.11 9.79
C TRP A 174 -5.64 -28.51 9.27
N ARG A 175 -5.32 -29.56 10.02
CA ARG A 175 -5.57 -30.96 9.62
C ARG A 175 -7.05 -31.27 9.41
N LEU A 176 -7.94 -30.71 10.22
CA LEU A 176 -9.39 -30.85 10.05
C LEU A 176 -9.88 -30.33 8.69
N MET A 177 -9.14 -29.42 8.05
CA MET A 177 -9.46 -28.97 6.69
C MET A 177 -9.17 -30.03 5.61
N PHE A 178 -8.35 -31.04 5.93
CA PHE A 178 -7.87 -32.09 5.01
C PHE A 178 -8.32 -33.50 5.39
N GLU A 179 -9.20 -33.65 6.38
CA GLU A 179 -9.80 -34.94 6.72
C GLU A 179 -10.56 -35.52 5.51
N PRO A 180 -10.69 -36.86 5.39
CA PRO A 180 -11.03 -37.57 4.15
C PRO A 180 -12.35 -37.17 3.46
N HIS A 181 -13.18 -36.38 4.12
CA HIS A 181 -14.44 -35.86 3.59
C HIS A 181 -14.31 -34.49 2.90
N LYS A 182 -13.11 -33.88 2.90
CA LYS A 182 -12.74 -32.68 2.13
C LYS A 182 -11.39 -32.91 1.45
N PRO A 183 -11.36 -33.38 0.20
CA PRO A 183 -10.12 -33.77 -0.46
C PRO A 183 -9.39 -32.52 -0.97
N VAL A 184 -8.75 -31.76 -0.09
CA VAL A 184 -7.84 -30.70 -0.51
C VAL A 184 -6.43 -31.27 -0.60
N ARG A 185 -5.91 -31.45 -1.83
CA ARG A 185 -4.51 -31.79 -2.07
C ARG A 185 -3.75 -30.56 -2.52
N PHE A 186 -2.72 -30.20 -1.77
CA PHE A 186 -1.86 -29.07 -2.08
C PHE A 186 -1.00 -29.34 -3.31
N ALA A 187 -1.05 -28.45 -4.30
CA ALA A 187 0.08 -28.24 -5.18
C ALA A 187 1.10 -27.35 -4.45
N PRO A 188 2.43 -27.60 -4.60
CA PRO A 188 3.44 -26.73 -4.02
C PRO A 188 3.23 -25.29 -4.50
N PHE A 189 3.14 -24.39 -3.53
CA PHE A 189 2.89 -22.96 -3.64
C PHE A 189 4.07 -22.16 -4.20
N ASP A 190 4.79 -22.66 -5.19
CA ASP A 190 5.91 -21.91 -5.76
C ASP A 190 5.43 -20.63 -6.51
N ASP A 191 4.12 -20.50 -6.76
CA ASP A 191 3.48 -19.32 -7.38
C ASP A 191 2.41 -18.63 -6.49
N MET A 192 2.42 -18.85 -5.16
CA MET A 192 1.78 -17.87 -4.26
C MET A 192 2.81 -16.80 -3.91
N ASP A 193 2.90 -15.83 -4.80
CA ASP A 193 3.47 -14.52 -4.54
C ASP A 193 4.92 -14.56 -4.03
N GLU A 194 5.86 -15.01 -4.87
CA GLU A 194 7.25 -14.58 -4.72
C GLU A 194 7.42 -13.06 -4.91
N ASP A 195 6.39 -12.34 -5.37
CA ASP A 195 6.29 -10.88 -5.25
C ASP A 195 4.82 -10.40 -5.31
N HIS A 196 4.03 -10.71 -4.28
CA HIS A 196 3.05 -9.75 -3.77
C HIS A 196 3.15 -9.72 -2.26
N ASP A 197 4.35 -9.32 -1.85
CA ASP A 197 4.57 -8.77 -0.53
C ASP A 197 3.40 -7.83 -0.21
N ARG A 198 2.74 -8.06 0.93
CA ARG A 198 2.00 -7.00 1.63
C ARG A 198 2.93 -5.84 2.06
N ALA A 199 4.19 -5.84 1.63
CA ALA A 199 5.10 -4.70 1.61
C ALA A 199 4.96 -3.82 0.34
N LEU A 200 4.23 -4.26 -0.69
CA LEU A 200 3.77 -3.44 -1.83
C LEU A 200 2.26 -3.16 -1.79
N ALA A 201 1.51 -3.85 -0.91
CA ALA A 201 0.39 -3.21 -0.24
C ALA A 201 1.01 -2.25 0.77
N ASP A 202 1.51 -1.12 0.28
CA ASP A 202 2.01 -0.07 1.13
C ASP A 202 0.95 0.15 2.21
N ARG A 203 1.31 -0.25 3.43
CA ARG A 203 0.91 0.53 4.59
C ARG A 203 1.65 1.86 4.45
N THR A 204 1.23 2.66 3.48
CA THR A 204 0.81 4.00 3.85
C THR A 204 -0.06 3.77 5.10
N PRO A 205 0.15 4.47 6.23
CA PRO A 205 -1.01 4.69 7.10
C PRO A 205 -2.15 5.03 6.13
N VAL A 206 -3.37 4.46 6.26
CA VAL A 206 -4.47 4.94 5.41
C VAL A 206 -4.36 6.45 5.55
N GLU A 207 -3.88 7.11 4.50
CA GLU A 207 -3.74 8.54 4.47
C GLU A 207 -5.19 8.88 4.41
N ARG A 208 -5.73 9.08 5.61
CA ARG A 208 -7.10 9.43 5.79
C ARG A 208 -7.25 10.64 4.91
N PHE A 209 -8.25 10.57 4.04
CA PHE A 209 -8.34 11.52 2.95
C PHE A 209 -8.31 12.92 3.55
N GLU A 210 -7.21 13.62 3.28
CA GLU A 210 -7.07 15.01 3.68
C GLU A 210 -8.00 15.79 2.76
N VAL A 211 -9.13 16.19 3.32
CA VAL A 211 -10.08 17.03 2.60
C VAL A 211 -9.31 18.32 2.24
N THR A 212 -9.58 18.89 1.07
CA THR A 212 -9.06 20.21 0.68
C THR A 212 -10.22 21.10 0.23
N ALA A 213 -10.05 22.43 0.25
CA ALA A 213 -11.09 23.37 -0.17
C ALA A 213 -11.53 23.13 -1.63
N ASP A 214 -10.58 22.80 -2.50
CA ASP A 214 -10.83 22.50 -3.91
C ASP A 214 -11.61 21.20 -4.11
N TRP A 215 -11.35 20.19 -3.27
CA TRP A 215 -12.11 18.94 -3.30
C TRP A 215 -13.56 19.16 -2.87
N CYS A 216 -13.78 19.93 -1.80
CA CYS A 216 -15.13 20.30 -1.35
C CYS A 216 -15.91 21.04 -2.46
N SER A 217 -15.29 22.04 -3.08
CA SER A 217 -15.89 22.82 -4.17
C SER A 217 -16.14 21.96 -5.41
N GLY A 218 -15.20 21.11 -5.78
CA GLY A 218 -15.29 20.21 -6.94
C GLY A 218 -16.33 19.10 -6.78
N HIS A 219 -16.79 18.83 -5.56
CA HIS A 219 -17.78 17.78 -5.26
C HIS A 219 -19.10 18.34 -4.71
N GLY A 220 -19.27 19.67 -4.71
CA GLY A 220 -20.50 20.34 -4.28
C GLY A 220 -20.80 20.19 -2.79
N ILE A 221 -19.77 19.88 -1.98
CA ILE A 221 -19.88 19.74 -0.53
C ILE A 221 -19.46 21.08 0.08
N THR A 222 -20.37 21.74 0.79
CA THR A 222 -20.02 22.99 1.48
C THR A 222 -19.19 22.69 2.73
N LEU A 223 -18.25 23.59 3.04
CA LEU A 223 -17.37 23.47 4.22
C LEU A 223 -18.16 23.34 5.54
N GLU A 224 -19.31 24.01 5.65
CA GLU A 224 -20.21 23.89 6.80
C GLU A 224 -20.81 22.48 6.93
N THR A 225 -21.07 21.79 5.82
CA THR A 225 -21.67 20.45 5.82
C THR A 225 -20.69 19.39 6.32
N ILE A 226 -19.43 19.47 5.89
CA ILE A 226 -18.40 18.49 6.28
C ILE A 226 -17.85 18.77 7.70
N ALA A 227 -17.83 20.04 8.13
CA ALA A 227 -17.43 20.42 9.49
C ALA A 227 -18.49 20.08 10.56
N ALA A 228 -19.76 19.88 10.17
CA ALA A 228 -20.85 19.50 11.07
C ALA A 228 -20.93 17.98 11.35
N MET A 229 -20.15 17.15 10.64
CA MET A 229 -20.14 15.69 10.81
C MET A 229 -19.36 15.28 12.05
N SER A 230 -19.80 14.21 12.74
CA SER A 230 -19.08 13.71 13.91
C SER A 230 -17.77 13.03 13.52
N GLU A 231 -16.79 13.04 14.44
CA GLU A 231 -15.48 12.41 14.23
C GLU A 231 -15.60 10.92 13.83
N SER A 232 -16.56 10.21 14.45
CA SER A 232 -16.90 8.83 14.13
C SER A 232 -17.42 8.63 12.71
N GLU A 233 -18.20 9.57 12.17
CA GLU A 233 -18.72 9.52 10.80
C GLU A 233 -17.62 9.83 9.78
N LEU A 234 -16.77 10.82 10.06
CA LEU A 234 -15.61 11.16 9.25
C LEU A 234 -14.62 9.99 9.17
N LEU A 235 -14.35 9.34 10.31
CA LEU A 235 -13.48 8.16 10.37
C LEU A 235 -14.10 6.95 9.65
N ALA A 236 -15.42 6.75 9.74
CA ALA A 236 -16.12 5.69 9.02
C ALA A 236 -16.08 5.90 7.49
N MET A 237 -16.04 7.16 7.05
CA MET A 237 -15.83 7.54 5.66
C MET A 237 -14.36 7.54 5.23
N GLY A 238 -13.42 7.31 6.15
CA GLY A 238 -11.98 7.32 5.89
C GLY A 238 -11.39 8.73 5.69
N VAL A 239 -12.09 9.78 6.11
CA VAL A 239 -11.66 11.19 6.09
C VAL A 239 -10.88 11.51 7.36
N ASP A 240 -9.83 12.34 7.27
CA ASP A 240 -9.10 12.75 8.47
C ASP A 240 -9.84 13.86 9.21
N PRO A 241 -10.25 13.66 10.48
CA PRO A 241 -10.92 14.71 11.23
C PRO A 241 -10.04 15.94 11.48
N GLN A 242 -8.71 15.79 11.39
CA GLN A 242 -7.77 16.90 11.51
C GLN A 242 -7.72 17.72 10.20
N SER A 243 -7.66 17.08 9.02
CA SER A 243 -7.70 17.83 7.74
C SER A 243 -8.97 18.65 7.57
N VAL A 244 -10.13 18.14 7.99
CA VAL A 244 -11.40 18.88 7.97
C VAL A 244 -11.32 20.14 8.86
N ARG A 245 -10.67 20.02 10.03
CA ARG A 245 -10.36 21.16 10.90
C ARG A 245 -9.36 22.12 10.25
N ASP A 246 -8.39 21.60 9.51
CA ASP A 246 -7.33 22.38 8.83
C ASP A 246 -7.85 23.15 7.60
N ILE A 247 -8.93 22.70 6.93
CA ILE A 247 -9.61 23.48 5.86
C ILE A 247 -10.65 24.42 6.42
N ALA A 248 -11.38 24.01 7.46
CA ALA A 248 -12.27 24.90 8.21
C ALA A 248 -11.48 26.08 8.81
N SER A 249 -10.16 25.91 8.97
CA SER A 249 -9.19 26.96 9.32
C SER A 249 -8.36 27.51 8.13
N GLY A 250 -8.24 26.82 6.99
CA GLY A 250 -7.85 27.36 5.67
C GLY A 250 -6.47 26.97 5.07
N HIS A 251 -6.08 25.69 4.97
CA HIS A 251 -4.76 25.25 4.46
C HIS A 251 -4.71 24.51 3.09
N GLY A 252 -4.97 25.20 1.98
CA GLY A 252 -4.50 24.82 0.63
C GLY A 252 -3.78 26.01 0.00
N LEU A 253 -2.48 25.90 -0.29
CA LEU A 253 -1.68 27.07 -0.71
C LEU A 253 -1.67 27.26 -2.22
N ASP A 254 -2.42 28.26 -2.68
CA ASP A 254 -2.40 28.70 -4.07
C ASP A 254 -1.31 29.75 -4.36
N GLY A 255 -0.99 29.92 -5.64
CA GLY A 255 -0.10 30.99 -6.11
C GLY A 255 1.38 30.79 -5.77
N GLU A 256 2.06 31.87 -5.37
CA GLU A 256 3.52 31.83 -5.14
C GLU A 256 3.91 31.03 -3.89
N ALA A 257 3.02 30.93 -2.90
CA ALA A 257 3.24 30.12 -1.70
C ALA A 257 3.34 28.62 -2.04
N GLY A 258 2.43 28.10 -2.86
CA GLY A 258 2.49 26.71 -3.34
C GLY A 258 3.71 26.44 -4.24
N ARG A 259 4.20 27.45 -4.98
CA ARG A 259 5.42 27.32 -5.78
C ARG A 259 6.68 27.31 -4.93
N LEU A 260 6.71 28.02 -3.81
CA LEU A 260 7.81 27.99 -2.86
C LEU A 260 7.86 26.67 -2.11
N ASP A 261 6.69 26.14 -1.74
CA ASP A 261 6.56 24.85 -1.05
C ASP A 261 7.15 23.68 -1.86
N LEU A 262 7.10 23.74 -3.19
CA LEU A 262 7.76 22.76 -4.07
C LEU A 262 9.25 22.58 -3.77
N VAL A 263 9.93 23.65 -3.37
CA VAL A 263 11.39 23.66 -3.16
C VAL A 263 11.73 23.64 -1.69
N LEU A 264 11.00 24.37 -0.85
CA LEU A 264 11.33 24.52 0.57
C LEU A 264 10.81 23.36 1.42
N HIS A 265 9.74 22.69 0.99
CA HIS A 265 9.07 21.62 1.75
C HIS A 265 8.72 22.03 3.20
N ASP A 266 8.42 23.31 3.41
CA ASP A 266 7.97 23.90 4.66
C ASP A 266 6.79 24.83 4.34
N THR A 267 5.59 24.34 4.63
CA THR A 267 4.33 25.01 4.31
C THR A 267 4.22 26.37 5.00
N ALA A 268 4.53 26.43 6.30
CA ALA A 268 4.39 27.65 7.08
C ALA A 268 5.35 28.73 6.58
N LEU A 269 6.61 28.37 6.34
CA LEU A 269 7.60 29.29 5.81
C LEU A 269 7.24 29.77 4.39
N SER A 270 6.66 28.89 3.57
CA SER A 270 6.29 29.22 2.19
C SER A 270 5.13 30.22 2.10
N VAL A 271 4.13 30.12 2.98
CA VAL A 271 3.07 31.15 3.13
C VAL A 271 3.69 32.47 3.49
N GLU A 272 4.49 32.47 4.55
CA GLU A 272 5.01 33.69 5.12
C GLU A 272 5.95 34.42 4.15
N LEU A 273 6.81 33.69 3.43
CA LEU A 273 7.67 34.28 2.41
C LEU A 273 6.88 34.87 1.23
N ALA A 274 5.78 34.23 0.83
CA ALA A 274 4.90 34.75 -0.22
C ALA A 274 4.15 36.00 0.25
N GLU A 275 3.63 36.01 1.47
CA GLU A 275 2.94 37.15 2.08
C GLU A 275 3.86 38.35 2.29
N ARG A 276 5.12 38.11 2.72
CA ARG A 276 6.15 39.15 2.84
C ARG A 276 6.56 39.74 1.48
N ASN A 277 6.32 39.02 0.39
CA ASN A 277 6.78 39.39 -0.96
C ASN A 277 5.67 39.31 -2.03
N PRO A 278 4.52 40.01 -1.87
CA PRO A 278 3.30 39.77 -2.64
C PRO A 278 3.40 40.10 -4.14
N LYS A 279 4.48 40.78 -4.57
CA LYS A 279 4.75 41.13 -5.97
C LYS A 279 5.94 40.39 -6.59
N SER A 280 6.56 39.48 -5.84
CA SER A 280 7.75 38.76 -6.29
C SER A 280 7.38 37.32 -6.64
N SER A 281 7.89 36.82 -7.76
CA SER A 281 7.75 35.40 -8.10
C SER A 281 8.58 34.51 -7.17
N ALA A 282 8.21 33.24 -7.07
CA ALA A 282 8.92 32.24 -6.28
C ALA A 282 10.41 32.15 -6.67
N THR A 283 10.74 32.24 -7.96
CA THR A 283 12.14 32.36 -8.41
C THR A 283 12.83 33.57 -7.77
N ALA A 284 12.21 34.74 -7.78
CA ALA A 284 12.81 35.94 -7.23
C ALA A 284 12.98 35.86 -5.71
N ILE A 285 12.01 35.25 -5.01
CA ILE A 285 12.06 35.01 -3.56
C ILE A 285 13.19 34.03 -3.21
N LEU A 286 13.29 32.90 -3.90
CA LEU A 286 14.36 31.91 -3.72
C LEU A 286 15.75 32.49 -4.05
N VAL A 287 15.84 33.39 -5.03
CA VAL A 287 17.10 34.08 -5.35
C VAL A 287 17.51 35.04 -4.23
N ARG A 288 16.57 35.79 -3.65
CA ARG A 288 16.85 36.63 -2.48
C ARG A 288 17.26 35.80 -1.27
N ALA A 289 16.67 34.62 -1.11
CA ALA A 289 17.00 33.70 -0.04
C ALA A 289 18.39 33.04 -0.20
N GLY A 290 18.98 33.08 -1.39
CA GLY A 290 20.38 32.68 -1.62
C GLY A 290 20.62 31.67 -2.74
N LEU A 291 19.59 31.24 -3.47
CA LEU A 291 19.78 30.41 -4.67
C LEU A 291 20.25 31.26 -5.86
N SER A 292 21.12 30.70 -6.71
CA SER A 292 21.36 31.30 -8.03
C SER A 292 20.08 31.19 -8.86
N ARG A 293 19.76 32.21 -9.68
CA ARG A 293 18.55 32.19 -10.53
C ARG A 293 18.41 30.91 -11.35
N ARG A 294 19.52 30.49 -11.99
CA ARG A 294 19.56 29.26 -12.79
C ARG A 294 19.21 28.01 -11.99
N LEU A 295 19.64 27.93 -10.73
CA LEU A 295 19.31 26.81 -9.84
C LEU A 295 17.87 26.89 -9.33
N ALA A 296 17.36 28.09 -9.02
CA ALA A 296 15.97 28.27 -8.60
C ALA A 296 14.97 27.90 -9.70
N ASP A 297 15.19 28.37 -10.93
CA ASP A 297 14.33 28.04 -12.07
C ASP A 297 14.38 26.53 -12.38
N PHE A 298 15.57 25.94 -12.34
CA PHE A 298 15.74 24.50 -12.54
C PHE A 298 15.08 23.69 -11.42
N ALA A 299 15.26 24.06 -10.16
CA ALA A 299 14.65 23.38 -9.02
C ALA A 299 13.13 23.46 -9.07
N LEU A 300 12.54 24.63 -9.33
CA LEU A 300 11.09 24.78 -9.48
C LEU A 300 10.53 23.91 -10.61
N ALA A 301 11.21 23.88 -11.77
CA ALA A 301 10.79 23.04 -12.90
C ALA A 301 10.98 21.54 -12.61
N PHE A 302 12.08 21.19 -11.94
CA PHE A 302 12.40 19.83 -11.56
C PHE A 302 11.41 19.29 -10.53
N GLU A 303 11.25 19.96 -9.39
CA GLU A 303 10.34 19.54 -8.31
C GLU A 303 8.89 19.49 -8.79
N LYS A 304 8.48 20.45 -9.62
CA LYS A 304 7.17 20.39 -10.28
C LYS A 304 7.05 19.14 -11.16
N ARG A 305 8.02 18.88 -12.04
CA ARG A 305 8.00 17.70 -12.91
C ARG A 305 7.97 16.39 -12.10
N MET A 306 8.75 16.30 -11.02
CA MET A 306 8.79 15.12 -10.17
C MET A 306 7.48 14.93 -9.41
N ARG A 307 6.84 16.02 -8.94
CA ARG A 307 5.50 15.99 -8.35
C ARG A 307 4.46 15.55 -9.37
N ASP A 308 4.48 16.11 -10.58
CA ASP A 308 3.57 15.78 -11.69
C ASP A 308 3.73 14.32 -12.16
N GLU A 309 4.96 13.80 -12.18
CA GLU A 309 5.28 12.40 -12.52
C GLU A 309 5.09 11.43 -11.33
N GLY A 310 4.70 11.92 -10.15
CA GLY A 310 4.50 11.11 -8.93
C GLY A 310 5.79 10.49 -8.38
N VAL A 311 6.94 11.11 -8.62
CA VAL A 311 8.25 10.61 -8.22
C VAL A 311 8.67 11.21 -6.87
N SER A 312 8.58 10.41 -5.81
CA SER A 312 8.96 10.79 -4.44
C SER A 312 10.20 10.06 -3.89
N SER A 313 10.72 9.06 -4.61
CA SER A 313 11.88 8.27 -4.16
C SER A 313 13.17 9.10 -4.21
N PRO A 314 13.89 9.32 -3.08
CA PRO A 314 15.11 10.13 -3.06
C PRO A 314 16.21 9.61 -4.00
N ALA A 315 16.33 8.28 -4.15
CA ALA A 315 17.30 7.66 -5.06
C ALA A 315 16.92 7.84 -6.54
N ARG A 316 15.63 7.96 -6.86
CA ARG A 316 15.16 8.29 -8.21
C ARG A 316 15.30 9.79 -8.48
N MET A 317 14.97 10.64 -7.51
CA MET A 317 15.18 12.08 -7.60
C MET A 317 16.65 12.44 -7.81
N ALA A 318 17.56 11.83 -7.05
CA ALA A 318 19.00 12.01 -7.25
C ALA A 318 19.43 11.64 -8.68
N ARG A 319 18.99 10.48 -9.19
CA ARG A 319 19.34 10.04 -10.56
C ARG A 319 18.79 10.97 -11.63
N GLU A 320 17.53 11.39 -11.52
CA GLU A 320 16.89 12.31 -12.46
C GLU A 320 17.52 13.70 -12.42
N TRP A 321 17.88 14.16 -11.23
CA TRP A 321 18.63 15.40 -11.04
C TRP A 321 19.99 15.33 -11.72
N GLU A 322 20.74 14.26 -11.49
CA GLU A 322 22.04 14.02 -12.12
C GLU A 322 21.93 13.94 -13.65
N ALA A 323 20.89 13.29 -14.17
CA ALA A 323 20.65 13.18 -15.61
C ALA A 323 20.27 14.52 -16.27
N SER A 324 19.57 15.38 -15.53
CA SER A 324 19.00 16.63 -16.05
C SER A 324 19.86 17.85 -15.79
N ARG A 325 20.77 17.81 -14.79
CA ARG A 325 21.57 18.97 -14.39
C ARG A 325 22.69 19.26 -15.39
N SER A 326 23.02 20.54 -15.54
CA SER A 326 24.28 20.94 -16.14
C SER A 326 25.44 20.68 -15.19
N ARG A 327 26.64 20.39 -15.72
CA ARG A 327 27.87 20.13 -14.92
C ARG A 327 28.23 21.24 -13.93
N ALA A 328 27.81 22.48 -14.18
CA ALA A 328 28.05 23.63 -13.31
C ALA A 328 27.08 23.74 -12.11
N MET A 329 26.02 22.92 -12.08
CA MET A 329 25.06 22.88 -10.97
C MET A 329 25.49 21.83 -9.93
N PRO A 330 25.17 22.06 -8.63
CA PRO A 330 25.46 21.08 -7.59
C PRO A 330 24.78 19.75 -7.87
N ASP A 331 25.34 18.68 -7.31
CA ASP A 331 24.65 17.39 -7.24
C ASP A 331 23.39 17.51 -6.38
N TYR A 332 22.52 16.49 -6.44
CA TYR A 332 21.22 16.55 -5.77
C TYR A 332 21.36 16.78 -4.26
N HIS A 333 22.32 16.12 -3.61
CA HIS A 333 22.61 16.34 -2.19
C HIS A 333 23.18 17.73 -1.89
N GLY A 334 23.98 18.30 -2.80
CA GLY A 334 24.44 19.69 -2.70
C GLY A 334 23.32 20.71 -2.88
N TYR A 335 22.32 20.41 -3.71
CA TYR A 335 21.08 21.20 -3.81
C TYR A 335 20.27 21.13 -2.52
N LEU A 336 19.97 19.93 -2.01
CA LEU A 336 19.20 19.76 -0.77
C LEU A 336 19.86 20.46 0.43
N ARG A 337 21.19 20.39 0.55
CA ARG A 337 21.93 21.13 1.60
C ARG A 337 21.77 22.65 1.49
N ARG A 338 21.67 23.19 0.28
CA ARG A 338 21.44 24.63 0.06
C ARG A 338 20.01 25.04 0.40
N VAL A 339 19.03 24.20 0.05
CA VAL A 339 17.63 24.40 0.44
C VAL A 339 17.46 24.33 1.95
N ALA A 340 18.02 23.30 2.61
CA ALA A 340 17.97 23.17 4.06
C ALA A 340 18.59 24.39 4.77
N GLY A 341 19.73 24.89 4.30
CA GLY A 341 20.35 26.10 4.84
C GLY A 341 19.50 27.37 4.63
N ILE A 342 18.69 27.43 3.57
CA ILE A 342 17.73 28.52 3.35
C ILE A 342 16.56 28.42 4.34
N VAL A 343 16.00 27.22 4.52
CA VAL A 343 14.90 26.97 5.47
C VAL A 343 15.36 27.33 6.89
N GLU A 344 16.52 26.86 7.32
CA GLU A 344 17.08 27.20 8.64
C GLU A 344 17.28 28.71 8.81
N ALA A 345 17.86 29.40 7.82
CA ALA A 345 18.14 30.83 7.90
C ALA A 345 16.88 31.70 7.89
N GLU A 346 15.90 31.37 7.04
CA GLU A 346 14.66 32.13 6.94
C GLU A 346 13.72 31.83 8.11
N SER A 347 13.61 30.58 8.58
CA SER A 347 12.83 30.25 9.79
C SER A 347 13.40 30.93 11.04
N ALA A 348 14.72 31.09 11.15
CA ALA A 348 15.33 31.87 12.22
C ALA A 348 14.95 33.37 12.14
N ARG A 349 14.94 33.97 10.93
CA ARG A 349 14.53 35.36 10.72
C ARG A 349 13.04 35.58 10.98
N VAL A 350 12.21 34.59 10.69
CA VAL A 350 10.78 34.58 11.01
C VAL A 350 10.58 34.69 12.53
N LEU A 351 11.30 33.88 13.31
CA LEU A 351 11.21 33.88 14.76
C LEU A 351 11.78 35.14 15.43
N GLU A 352 12.69 35.86 14.78
CA GLU A 352 13.19 37.16 15.27
C GLU A 352 12.21 38.33 15.03
N HIS A 353 11.22 38.16 14.15
CA HIS A 353 10.24 39.19 13.78
C HIS A 353 8.80 38.89 14.23
N ALA A 354 8.58 37.72 14.85
CA ALA A 354 7.35 37.33 15.53
C ALA A 354 7.45 37.68 17.03
#